data_AF-A0A5A7U1T0-F1
#
_entry.id   AF-A0A5A7U1T0-F1
#
_cell.length_a   1.000
_cell.length_b   1.000
_cell.length_c   1.000
_cell.angle_alpha   90.00
_cell.angle_beta   90.00
_cell.angle_gamma   90.00
#
_symmetry.space_group_name_H-M   'P 1'
#
loop_
_entity.id
_entity.type
_entity.pdbx_description
1 polymer ?
#
loop_
_entity_poly.entity_id
_entity_poly.type
_entity_poly.pdbx_seq_one_letter_code
_entity_poly.pdbx_strand_id
1 'polypeptide(L)'
;MYNTAVNGLTEAFNKTLCNLLKKIVSKSKRDWQERINGALWAYRTTHRTSIGVTPYSLGYGVEVVLPLEREIPSLRMTMQEGLTTEDNVKLHL
;
A
#
# COMPACT_ATOMS: atom_id res chain seq x y z
N MET A 1 -16.23 23.05 10.77
CA MET A 1 -15.19 23.62 9.87
C MET A 1 -15.07 22.71 8.66
N TYR A 2 -15.33 23.22 7.45
CA TYR A 2 -15.17 22.49 6.19
C TYR A 2 -13.72 22.62 5.72
N ASN A 3 -12.97 21.52 5.69
CA ASN A 3 -11.57 21.52 5.23
C ASN A 3 -11.50 21.07 3.76
N THR A 4 -11.38 22.04 2.86
CA THR A 4 -11.36 21.82 1.40
C THR A 4 -10.17 20.99 0.92
N ALA A 5 -9.00 21.14 1.53
CA ALA A 5 -7.77 20.46 1.13
C ALA A 5 -7.78 18.97 1.47
N VAL A 6 -8.21 18.62 2.70
CA VAL A 6 -8.35 17.21 3.14
C VAL A 6 -9.44 16.50 2.34
N ASN A 7 -10.52 17.21 2.00
CA ASN A 7 -11.56 16.67 1.13
C ASN A 7 -11.02 16.37 -0.28
N GLY A 8 -10.21 17.24 -0.88
CA GLY A 8 -9.65 17.01 -2.21
C GLY A 8 -8.79 15.75 -2.32
N LEU A 9 -7.95 15.47 -1.32
CA LEU A 9 -7.17 14.23 -1.26
C LEU A 9 -8.06 13.00 -1.10
N THR A 10 -9.08 13.08 -0.24
CA THR A 10 -10.05 12.01 -0.02
C THR A 10 -10.86 11.71 -1.29
N GLU A 11 -11.27 12.75 -2.01
CA GLU A 11 -11.98 12.63 -3.29
C GLU A 11 -11.10 11.97 -4.37
N ALA A 12 -9.84 12.39 -4.49
CA ALA A 12 -8.89 11.79 -5.44
C ALA A 12 -8.66 10.30 -5.15
N PHE A 13 -8.52 9.93 -3.87
CA PHE A 13 -8.43 8.55 -3.43
C PHE A 13 -9.70 7.75 -3.80
N ASN A 14 -10.87 8.25 -3.41
CA ASN A 14 -12.15 7.59 -3.67
C ASN A 14 -12.39 7.40 -5.17
N LYS A 15 -12.09 8.41 -5.99
CA LYS A 15 -12.19 8.33 -7.46
C LYS A 15 -11.31 7.22 -8.02
N THR A 16 -10.09 7.10 -7.51
CA THR A 16 -9.14 6.07 -7.95
C THR A 16 -9.61 4.67 -7.55
N LEU A 17 -10.07 4.49 -6.31
CA LEU A 17 -10.58 3.21 -5.82
C LEU A 17 -11.84 2.79 -6.60
N CYS A 18 -12.78 3.71 -6.82
CA CYS A 18 -13.97 3.46 -7.62
C CYS A 18 -13.64 3.05 -9.06
N ASN A 19 -12.64 3.68 -9.68
CA ASN A 19 -12.19 3.32 -11.03
C ASN A 19 -11.58 1.92 -11.09
N LEU A 20 -10.85 1.51 -10.04
CA LEU A 20 -10.30 0.17 -9.94
C LEU A 20 -11.40 -0.88 -9.73
N LEU A 21 -12.31 -0.62 -8.80
CA LEU A 21 -13.49 -1.46 -8.54
C LEU A 21 -14.32 -1.67 -9.82
N LYS A 22 -14.61 -0.60 -10.58
CA LYS A 22 -15.34 -0.69 -11.85
C LYS A 22 -14.72 -1.66 -12.86
N LYS A 23 -13.39 -1.84 -12.83
CA LYS A 23 -12.69 -2.74 -13.75
C LYS A 23 -12.76 -4.21 -13.34
N ILE A 24 -12.86 -4.48 -12.04
CA ILE A 24 -12.74 -5.84 -11.51
C ILE A 24 -14.10 -6.45 -11.12
N VAL A 25 -15.09 -5.60 -10.82
CA VAL A 25 -16.44 -6.01 -10.43
C VAL A 25 -17.19 -6.60 -11.62
N SER A 26 -17.99 -7.65 -11.38
CA SER A 26 -18.78 -8.29 -12.43
C SER A 26 -19.82 -7.34 -13.02
N LYS A 27 -20.39 -7.70 -14.18
CA LYS A 27 -21.50 -6.96 -14.80
C LYS A 27 -22.69 -6.78 -13.85
N SER A 28 -22.93 -7.75 -12.96
CA SER A 28 -24.02 -7.70 -11.98
C SER A 28 -23.78 -6.71 -10.85
N LYS A 29 -22.53 -6.29 -10.65
CA LYS A 29 -22.05 -5.45 -9.54
C LYS A 29 -22.35 -5.95 -8.13
N ARG A 30 -22.76 -7.22 -7.98
CA ARG A 30 -23.09 -7.80 -6.67
C ARG A 30 -21.84 -8.19 -5.88
N ASP A 31 -20.76 -8.45 -6.57
CA ASP A 31 -19.49 -8.95 -6.05
C ASP A 31 -18.49 -7.83 -5.67
N TRP A 32 -18.98 -6.62 -5.38
CA TRP A 32 -18.11 -5.49 -5.06
C TRP A 32 -17.53 -5.56 -3.65
N GLN A 33 -18.26 -6.14 -2.69
CA GLN A 33 -17.82 -6.25 -1.30
C GLN A 33 -16.66 -7.22 -1.15
N GLU A 34 -16.64 -8.27 -1.96
CA GLU A 34 -15.59 -9.28 -2.00
C GLU A 34 -14.35 -8.72 -2.70
N ARG A 35 -14.54 -7.83 -3.69
CA ARG A 35 -13.45 -7.27 -4.50
C ARG A 35 -12.81 -6.01 -3.94
N ILE A 36 -13.47 -5.31 -3.03
CA ILE A 36 -12.95 -4.06 -2.47
C ILE A 36 -11.60 -4.24 -1.76
N ASN A 37 -11.42 -5.37 -1.07
CA ASN A 37 -10.16 -5.68 -0.39
C ASN A 37 -9.01 -5.85 -1.40
N GLY A 38 -9.25 -6.56 -2.50
CA GLY A 38 -8.28 -6.72 -3.58
C GLY A 38 -7.96 -5.40 -4.30
N ALA A 39 -8.97 -4.58 -4.55
CA ALA A 39 -8.76 -3.25 -5.13
C ALA A 39 -7.93 -2.35 -4.20
N LEU A 40 -8.24 -2.34 -2.91
CA LEU A 40 -7.51 -1.55 -1.93
C LEU A 40 -6.05 -2.02 -1.81
N TRP A 41 -5.83 -3.34 -1.82
CA TRP A 41 -4.50 -3.91 -1.83
C TRP A 41 -3.71 -3.43 -3.06
N ALA A 42 -4.25 -3.62 -4.26
CA ALA A 42 -3.59 -3.17 -5.49
C ALA A 42 -3.32 -1.66 -5.49
N TYR A 43 -4.23 -0.84 -4.97
CA TYR A 43 -3.98 0.59 -4.82
C TYR A 43 -2.75 0.88 -3.93
N ARG A 44 -2.63 0.19 -2.80
CA ARG A 44 -1.57 0.40 -1.81
C ARG A 44 -0.21 -0.10 -2.29
N THR A 45 -0.17 -1.23 -3.01
CA THR A 45 1.09 -1.90 -3.37
C THR A 45 1.59 -1.57 -4.76
N THR A 46 0.81 -0.88 -5.59
CA THR A 46 1.23 -0.48 -6.94
C THR A 46 2.02 0.82 -6.89
N HIS A 47 3.21 0.81 -7.49
CA HIS A 47 4.04 2.00 -7.64
C HIS A 47 3.28 3.10 -8.40
N ARG A 48 3.28 4.32 -7.86
CA ARG A 48 2.63 5.48 -8.47
C ARG A 48 3.67 6.38 -9.12
N THR A 49 3.68 6.44 -10.45
CA THR A 49 4.61 7.29 -11.21
C THR A 49 4.58 8.76 -10.79
N SER A 50 3.43 9.28 -10.35
CA SER A 50 3.30 10.67 -9.87
C SER A 50 4.00 10.94 -8.53
N ILE A 51 4.22 9.91 -7.71
CA ILE A 51 4.83 10.03 -6.37
C ILE A 51 6.21 9.34 -6.34
N GLY A 52 6.50 8.44 -7.29
CA GLY A 52 7.77 7.69 -7.37
C GLY A 52 7.90 6.54 -6.37
N VAL A 53 6.84 6.25 -5.60
CA VAL A 53 6.80 5.18 -4.59
C VAL A 53 5.40 4.54 -4.53
N THR A 54 5.24 3.49 -3.73
CA THR A 54 3.92 2.91 -3.44
C THR A 54 3.17 3.75 -2.39
N PRO A 55 1.83 3.86 -2.44
CA PRO A 55 1.08 4.53 -1.37
C PRO A 55 1.28 3.87 0.01
N TYR A 56 1.58 2.58 0.05
CA TYR A 56 1.94 1.90 1.30
C TYR A 56 3.24 2.43 1.89
N SER A 57 4.33 2.49 1.11
CA SER A 57 5.61 3.00 1.61
C SER A 57 5.55 4.48 1.97
N LEU A 58 4.73 5.27 1.28
CA LEU A 58 4.46 6.65 1.69
C LEU A 58 3.81 6.73 3.08
N GLY A 59 2.91 5.81 3.41
CA GLY A 59 2.17 5.83 4.68
C GLY A 59 2.93 5.22 5.86
N TYR A 60 3.73 4.18 5.62
CA TYR A 60 4.40 3.42 6.67
C TYR A 60 5.93 3.60 6.69
N GLY A 61 6.50 4.32 5.71
CA GLY A 61 7.95 4.52 5.60
C GLY A 61 8.73 3.31 5.10
N VAL A 62 8.07 2.18 4.85
CA VAL A 62 8.67 0.92 4.38
C VAL A 62 7.86 0.35 3.24
N GLU A 63 8.53 -0.26 2.26
CA GLU A 63 7.85 -0.98 1.20
C GLU A 63 7.18 -2.26 1.71
N VAL A 64 6.12 -2.68 1.02
CA VAL A 64 5.43 -3.93 1.34
C VAL A 64 6.39 -5.10 1.15
N VAL A 65 6.48 -5.94 2.17
CA VAL A 65 7.00 -7.29 2.07
C VAL A 65 5.82 -8.21 1.83
N LEU A 66 5.79 -8.88 0.68
CA LEU A 66 4.70 -9.80 0.36
C LEU A 66 4.80 -11.05 1.25
N PRO A 67 3.68 -11.68 1.65
CA PRO A 67 3.72 -12.93 2.41
C PRO A 67 4.56 -14.03 1.75
N LEU A 68 4.61 -14.09 0.42
CA LEU A 68 5.48 -15.01 -0.31
C LEU A 68 6.98 -14.71 -0.11
N GLU A 69 7.36 -13.43 0.02
CA GLU A 69 8.72 -13.02 0.39
C GLU A 69 9.02 -13.28 1.87
N ARG A 70 8.00 -13.51 2.70
CA ARG A 70 8.16 -13.95 4.09
C ARG A 70 8.41 -15.46 4.18
N GLU A 71 7.72 -16.25 3.36
CA GLU A 71 7.93 -17.70 3.27
C GLU A 71 9.22 -18.06 2.51
N ILE A 72 9.61 -17.25 1.52
CA ILE A 72 10.88 -17.34 0.80
C ILE A 72 11.68 -16.09 1.15
N PRO A 73 12.66 -16.16 2.07
CA PRO A 73 13.41 -14.98 2.49
C PRO A 73 13.96 -14.22 1.29
N SER A 74 13.33 -13.10 0.94
CA SER A 74 13.77 -12.30 -0.18
C SER A 74 15.01 -11.52 0.23
N LEU A 75 15.91 -11.24 -0.72
CA LEU A 75 17.12 -10.44 -0.48
C LEU A 75 16.81 -9.12 0.24
N ARG A 76 15.62 -8.54 -0.02
CA ARG A 76 15.14 -7.32 0.65
C ARG A 76 14.89 -7.52 2.13
N MET A 77 14.32 -8.65 2.55
CA MET A 77 14.17 -8.97 3.98
C MET A 77 15.52 -9.15 4.66
N THR A 78 16.46 -9.85 4.04
CA THR A 78 17.82 -10.01 4.59
C THR A 78 18.52 -8.67 4.79
N MET A 79 18.36 -7.73 3.85
CA MET A 79 18.91 -6.38 3.99
C MET A 79 18.20 -5.56 5.09
N GLN A 80 16.87 -5.68 5.21
CA GLN A 80 16.09 -5.02 6.26
C GLN A 80 16.43 -5.56 7.65
N GLU A 81 16.60 -6.87 7.80
CA GLU A 81 17.02 -7.53 9.05
C GLU A 81 18.45 -7.12 9.46
N GLY A 82 19.35 -6.96 8.49
CA GLY A 82 20.68 -6.40 8.75
C GLY A 82 20.60 -4.98 9.32
N LEU A 83 19.77 -4.12 8.71
CA LEU A 83 19.54 -2.74 9.17
C LEU A 83 18.88 -2.66 10.55
N THR A 84 17.87 -3.49 10.84
CA THR A 84 17.21 -3.50 12.16
C THR A 84 18.15 -4.03 13.25
N THR A 85 19.05 -4.95 12.93
CA THR A 85 20.03 -5.45 13.90
C THR A 85 21.09 -4.38 14.20
N GLU A 86 21.59 -3.67 13.19
CA GLU A 86 22.59 -2.61 13.35
C GLU A 86 22.06 -1.39 14.11
N ASP A 87 20.79 -1.01 13.91
CA ASP A 87 20.15 0.08 14.66
C ASP A 87 19.83 -0.30 16.11
N ASN A 88 19.49 -1.58 16.39
CA ASN A 88 19.28 -2.07 17.76
C ASN A 88 20.59 -2.20 18.56
N VAL A 89 21.74 -2.39 17.91
CA VAL A 89 23.05 -2.42 18.58
C VAL A 89 23.49 -1.02 19.01
N LYS A 90 23.05 0.04 18.32
CA LYS A 90 23.39 1.44 18.67
C LYS A 90 22.54 2.05 19.79
N LEU A 91 21.45 1.39 20.19
CA LEU A 91 20.55 1.85 21.27
C LEU A 91 20.88 1.26 22.65
N HIS A 92 21.94 0.44 22.78
CA HIS A 92 22.41 -0.12 24.05
C HIS A 92 23.73 0.51 24.55
N LEU A 93 23.80 1.84 24.60
CA LEU A 93 24.81 2.59 25.35
C LEU A 93 24.15 3.71 26.15
#